data_AF-A0A7X5N1Z5-F1
#
_entry.id   AF-A0A7X5N1Z5-F1
#
_cell.length_a   1.000
_cell.length_b   1.000
_cell.length_c   1.000
_cell.angle_alpha   90.00
_cell.angle_beta   90.00
_cell.angle_gamma   90.00
#
_symmetry.space_group_name_H-M   'P 1'
#
loop_
_entity.id
_entity.type
_entity.pdbx_description
1 polymer ?
#
loop_
_entity_poly.entity_id
_entity_poly.type
_entity_poly.pdbx_seq_one_letter_code
_entity_poly.pdbx_strand_id
1 'polypeptide(L)'
;AVQDMTKKKKGTFSSKTTTTHDEWHDNVAVTTTLSGDTVQIAAGNDLLSQGAQVASTGDVVLAAGNNITLDTVQNTHSEEHEKTVKKSGLYGGGGFSVALGVTKKTDGLDVTEVTNSGSLVGSTDGSVTMTAGNKVAITGSDVLSATST
;
A
#
# COMPACT_ATOMS: atom_id res chain seq x y z
N ALA A 1 9.79 -3.94 -8.48
CA ALA A 1 11.01 -4.63 -8.97
C ALA A 1 10.64 -6.05 -9.34
N VAL A 2 11.34 -6.66 -10.29
CA VAL A 2 11.06 -8.03 -10.76
C VAL A 2 12.29 -8.91 -10.52
N GLN A 3 12.11 -10.09 -9.96
CA GLN A 3 13.14 -11.08 -9.70
C GLN A 3 12.81 -12.41 -10.38
N ASP A 4 13.57 -12.73 -11.42
CA ASP A 4 13.52 -14.02 -12.11
C ASP A 4 14.59 -14.99 -11.60
N MET A 5 14.17 -16.15 -11.11
CA MET A 5 15.09 -17.22 -10.70
C MET A 5 14.79 -18.53 -11.43
N THR A 6 15.74 -18.97 -12.25
CA THR A 6 15.68 -20.27 -12.94
C THR A 6 16.69 -21.24 -12.35
N LYS A 7 16.23 -22.33 -11.73
CA LYS A 7 17.07 -23.44 -11.23
C LYS A 7 16.86 -24.70 -12.07
N LYS A 8 17.94 -25.21 -12.66
CA LYS A 8 17.95 -26.43 -13.48
C LYS A 8 18.77 -27.53 -12.81
N LYS A 9 18.18 -28.69 -12.55
CA LYS A 9 18.91 -29.90 -12.14
C LYS A 9 18.80 -30.97 -13.21
N LYS A 10 19.95 -31.52 -13.63
CA LYS A 10 20.06 -32.64 -14.57
C LYS A 10 20.63 -33.85 -13.83
N GLY A 11 19.96 -35.00 -13.95
CA GLY A 11 20.50 -36.32 -13.59
C GLY A 11 20.58 -37.20 -14.83
N THR A 12 21.25 -38.35 -14.73
CA THR A 12 21.58 -39.23 -15.89
C THR A 12 20.37 -39.78 -16.66
N PHE A 13 19.14 -39.62 -16.17
CA PHE A 13 17.90 -40.00 -16.87
C PHE A 13 16.68 -39.06 -16.65
N SER A 14 16.86 -37.87 -16.05
CA SER A 14 15.74 -36.90 -15.90
C SER A 14 16.21 -35.43 -15.82
N SER A 15 15.33 -34.51 -16.25
CA SER A 15 15.54 -33.07 -16.15
C SER A 15 14.41 -32.39 -15.37
N LYS A 16 14.78 -31.58 -14.38
CA LYS A 16 13.86 -30.72 -13.62
C LYS A 16 14.26 -29.26 -13.83
N THR A 17 13.32 -28.46 -14.35
CA THR A 17 13.46 -27.01 -14.49
C THR A 17 12.43 -26.35 -13.57
N THR A 18 12.92 -25.55 -12.62
CA THR A 18 12.08 -24.70 -11.77
C THR A 18 12.34 -23.26 -12.17
N THR A 19 11.30 -22.55 -12.61
CA THR A 19 11.31 -21.10 -12.86
C THR A 19 10.42 -20.45 -11.80
N THR A 20 10.94 -19.44 -11.13
CA THR A 20 10.22 -18.59 -10.16
C THR A 20 10.28 -17.16 -10.68
N HIS A 21 9.12 -16.52 -10.79
CA HIS A 21 8.92 -15.13 -11.20
C HIS A 21 8.29 -14.40 -10.03
N ASP A 22 9.01 -13.45 -9.45
CA ASP A 22 8.54 -12.62 -8.34
C ASP A 22 8.48 -11.18 -8.83
N GLU A 23 7.31 -10.55 -8.83
CA GLU A 23 7.15 -9.13 -9.14
C GLU A 23 6.50 -8.38 -7.97
N TRP A 24 7.11 -7.27 -7.56
CA TRP A 24 6.59 -6.38 -6.52
C TRP A 24 6.37 -4.97 -7.07
N HIS A 25 5.19 -4.42 -6.87
CA HIS A 25 4.84 -3.04 -7.22
C HIS A 25 4.43 -2.27 -5.95
N ASP A 26 5.24 -1.26 -5.60
CA ASP A 26 4.99 -0.38 -4.47
C ASP A 26 4.62 1.00 -4.98
N ASN A 27 3.43 1.48 -4.62
CA ASN A 27 3.02 2.86 -4.80
C ASN A 27 2.82 3.48 -3.41
N VAL A 28 3.77 4.33 -3.00
CA VAL A 28 3.78 4.98 -1.69
C VAL A 28 3.41 6.44 -1.84
N ALA A 29 2.35 6.87 -1.18
CA ALA A 29 1.99 8.27 -1.12
C ALA A 29 3.01 9.08 -0.31
N VAL A 30 3.45 10.20 -0.88
CA VAL A 30 4.28 11.18 -0.17
C VAL A 30 3.37 12.12 0.60
N THR A 31 3.43 12.06 1.92
CA THR A 31 2.65 12.91 2.82
C THR A 31 3.46 14.11 3.29
N THR A 32 2.79 15.13 3.80
CA THR A 32 3.43 16.34 4.35
C THR A 32 3.12 16.45 5.83
N THR A 33 4.12 16.77 6.65
CA THR A 33 3.93 17.08 8.07
C THR A 33 4.18 18.57 8.33
N LEU A 34 3.21 19.24 8.94
CA LEU A 34 3.30 20.62 9.40
C LEU A 34 3.20 20.63 10.92
N SER A 35 4.21 21.16 11.60
CA SER A 35 4.26 21.24 13.07
C SER A 35 4.71 22.62 13.56
N GLY A 36 4.17 23.06 14.69
CA GLY A 36 4.56 24.31 15.34
C GLY A 36 3.79 24.59 16.63
N ASP A 37 4.08 25.70 17.29
CA ASP A 37 3.37 26.04 18.54
C ASP A 37 1.92 26.47 18.31
N THR A 38 1.63 27.08 17.17
CA THR A 38 0.28 27.39 16.73
C THR A 38 0.28 27.28 15.22
N VAL A 39 -0.68 26.53 14.68
CA VAL A 39 -0.77 26.32 13.23
C VAL A 39 -2.04 26.98 12.71
N GLN A 40 -1.88 27.92 11.79
CA GLN A 40 -2.99 28.60 11.13
C GLN A 40 -2.89 28.39 9.63
N ILE A 41 -3.90 27.74 9.05
CA ILE A 41 -4.01 27.49 7.62
C ILE A 41 -5.25 28.22 7.12
N ALA A 42 -5.06 29.14 6.17
CA ALA A 42 -6.15 29.89 5.56
C ALA A 42 -6.13 29.70 4.05
N ALA A 43 -7.27 29.31 3.48
CA ALA A 43 -7.48 29.19 2.03
C ALA A 43 -8.57 30.16 1.58
N GLY A 44 -8.32 30.90 0.51
CA GLY A 44 -9.29 31.85 -0.05
C GLY A 44 -10.56 31.20 -0.62
N ASN A 45 -10.47 29.93 -1.05
CA ASN A 45 -11.59 29.17 -1.59
C ASN A 45 -11.71 27.80 -0.89
N ASP A 46 -10.95 26.80 -1.31
CA ASP A 46 -11.01 25.46 -0.72
C ASP A 46 -9.68 25.06 -0.08
N LEU A 47 -9.75 24.36 1.04
CA LEU A 47 -8.63 23.71 1.71
C LEU A 47 -8.76 22.21 1.52
N LEU A 48 -7.79 21.60 0.84
CA LEU A 48 -7.70 20.14 0.65
C LEU A 48 -6.44 19.62 1.34
N SER A 49 -6.62 18.69 2.27
CA SER A 49 -5.56 17.94 2.93
C SER A 49 -5.70 16.47 2.56
N GLN A 50 -4.66 15.87 1.97
CA GLN A 50 -4.65 14.46 1.57
C GLN A 50 -3.42 13.79 2.16
N GLY A 51 -3.64 12.89 3.13
CA GLY A 51 -2.56 12.23 3.87
C GLY A 51 -1.67 13.17 4.69
N ALA A 52 -1.99 14.47 4.82
CA ALA A 52 -1.11 15.42 5.51
C ALA A 52 -1.33 15.38 7.02
N GLN A 53 -0.26 15.56 7.78
CA GLN A 53 -0.25 15.58 9.24
C GLN A 53 0.01 16.99 9.74
N VAL A 54 -0.99 17.62 10.33
CA VAL A 54 -0.91 18.93 10.96
C VAL A 54 -0.92 18.73 12.46
N ALA A 55 0.13 19.13 13.16
CA ALA A 55 0.25 19.02 14.60
C ALA A 55 0.63 20.37 15.23
N SER A 56 0.05 20.73 16.36
CA SER A 56 0.55 21.86 17.16
C SER A 56 0.58 21.58 18.64
N THR A 57 1.42 22.33 19.37
CA THR A 57 1.38 22.31 20.84
C THR A 57 0.19 23.12 21.36
N GLY A 58 0.05 24.38 20.93
CA GLY A 58 -1.12 25.24 21.14
C GLY A 58 -2.22 24.99 20.11
N ASP A 59 -2.87 26.03 19.62
CA ASP A 59 -4.08 25.90 18.78
C ASP A 59 -3.79 25.57 17.30
N VAL A 60 -4.68 24.79 16.70
CA VAL A 60 -4.77 24.62 15.25
C VAL A 60 -6.02 25.33 14.72
N VAL A 61 -5.85 26.20 13.72
CA VAL A 61 -6.96 26.86 13.02
C VAL A 61 -6.88 26.57 11.53
N LEU A 62 -7.95 25.99 10.97
CA LEU A 62 -8.14 25.80 9.54
C LEU A 62 -9.31 26.66 9.08
N ALA A 63 -9.06 27.54 8.11
CA ALA A 63 -10.08 28.41 7.55
C ALA A 63 -10.11 28.26 6.02
N ALA A 64 -11.30 28.09 5.45
CA ALA A 64 -11.50 28.11 4.00
C ALA A 64 -12.71 28.97 3.62
N GLY A 65 -12.59 29.75 2.54
CA GLY A 65 -13.67 30.58 2.04
C GLY A 65 -14.91 29.78 1.59
N ASN A 66 -14.74 28.51 1.22
CA ASN A 66 -15.78 27.61 0.72
C ASN A 66 -15.71 26.26 1.44
N ASN A 67 -14.83 25.33 1.05
CA ASN A 67 -14.80 23.98 1.66
C ASN A 67 -13.48 23.64 2.35
N ILE A 68 -13.55 22.89 3.45
CA ILE A 68 -12.42 22.17 4.04
C ILE A 68 -12.63 20.68 3.76
N THR A 69 -11.65 20.02 3.17
CA THR A 69 -11.68 18.58 2.88
C THR A 69 -10.41 17.94 3.43
N LEU A 70 -10.56 17.05 4.41
CA LEU A 70 -9.53 16.13 4.87
C LEU A 70 -9.84 14.76 4.25
N ASP A 71 -8.93 14.25 3.42
CA ASP A 71 -9.12 13.01 2.69
C ASP A 71 -7.90 12.08 2.83
N THR A 72 -8.10 10.85 2.42
CA THR A 72 -7.07 9.81 2.39
C THR A 72 -6.30 9.84 1.09
N VAL A 73 -5.03 9.42 1.16
CA VAL A 73 -4.24 9.09 -0.01
C VAL A 73 -4.06 7.57 -0.09
N GLN A 74 -4.15 7.00 -1.28
CA GLN A 74 -4.08 5.54 -1.48
C GLN A 74 -2.64 5.09 -1.66
N ASN A 75 -2.23 4.10 -0.86
CA ASN A 75 -1.03 3.31 -1.07
C ASN A 75 -1.43 1.95 -1.64
N THR A 76 -0.71 1.49 -2.66
CA THR A 76 -0.96 0.19 -3.28
C THR A 76 0.31 -0.64 -3.18
N HIS A 77 0.19 -1.81 -2.55
CA HIS A 77 1.23 -2.83 -2.53
C HIS A 77 0.71 -4.03 -3.32
N SER A 78 1.42 -4.43 -4.38
CA SER A 78 1.09 -5.62 -5.16
C SER A 78 2.29 -6.55 -5.20
N GLU A 79 2.03 -7.82 -4.89
CA GLU A 79 2.99 -8.93 -4.95
C GLU A 79 2.44 -10.03 -5.85
N GLU A 80 3.20 -10.40 -6.87
CA GLU A 80 2.92 -11.51 -7.78
C GLU A 80 4.02 -12.57 -7.61
N HIS A 81 3.62 -13.79 -7.22
CA HIS A 81 4.52 -14.94 -7.10
C HIS A 81 4.09 -16.06 -8.05
N GLU A 82 4.84 -16.28 -9.14
CA GLU A 82 4.63 -17.39 -10.06
C GLU A 82 5.74 -18.45 -9.95
N LYS A 83 5.37 -19.69 -9.65
CA LYS A 83 6.30 -20.83 -9.59
C LYS A 83 5.91 -21.92 -10.57
N THR A 84 6.70 -22.04 -11.64
CA THR A 84 6.53 -23.07 -12.66
C THR A 84 7.58 -24.19 -12.50
N VAL A 85 7.12 -25.43 -12.27
CA VAL A 85 7.96 -26.63 -12.21
C VAL A 85 7.69 -27.54 -13.40
N LYS A 86 8.70 -27.72 -14.25
CA LYS A 86 8.69 -28.67 -15.38
C LYS A 86 9.56 -29.87 -15.04
N LYS A 87 8.97 -31.07 -15.00
CA LYS A 87 9.69 -32.34 -14.81
C LYS A 87 9.53 -33.21 -16.05
N SER A 88 10.66 -33.56 -16.66
CA SER A 88 10.72 -34.46 -17.82
C SER A 88 11.60 -35.66 -17.48
N GLY A 89 11.10 -36.87 -17.68
CA GLY A 89 11.88 -38.07 -17.41
C GLY A 89 11.10 -39.37 -17.62
N LEU A 90 11.85 -40.46 -17.51
CA LEU A 90 11.34 -41.83 -17.52
C LEU A 90 10.72 -42.15 -16.15
N TYR A 91 9.40 -42.32 -16.09
CA TYR A 91 8.71 -42.69 -14.86
C TYR A 91 8.62 -44.21 -14.75
N GLY A 92 9.31 -44.78 -13.76
CA GLY A 92 9.11 -46.17 -13.34
C GLY A 92 7.92 -46.25 -12.40
N GLY A 93 6.73 -46.50 -12.95
CA GLY A 93 5.54 -46.84 -12.16
C GLY A 93 5.67 -48.28 -11.65
N GLY A 94 5.29 -48.54 -10.39
CA GLY A 94 5.37 -49.87 -9.79
C GLY A 94 4.67 -50.93 -10.65
N GLY A 95 5.47 -51.87 -11.19
CA GLY A 95 5.03 -52.96 -12.08
C GLY A 95 5.29 -52.69 -13.57
N PHE A 96 6.29 -53.40 -14.13
CA PHE A 96 6.76 -53.59 -15.55
C PHE A 96 6.51 -52.53 -16.64
N SER A 97 5.97 -51.35 -16.33
CA SER A 97 5.54 -50.34 -17.28
C SER A 97 6.35 -49.07 -17.08
N VAL A 98 7.02 -48.66 -18.15
CA VAL A 98 7.87 -47.49 -18.18
C VAL A 98 7.17 -46.43 -19.01
N ALA A 99 6.73 -45.34 -18.37
CA ALA A 99 6.05 -44.24 -19.06
C ALA A 99 7.03 -43.07 -19.25
N LEU A 100 7.24 -42.64 -20.50
CA LEU A 100 7.89 -41.37 -20.81
C LEU A 100 6.84 -40.25 -20.77
N GLY A 101 7.04 -39.24 -19.92
CA GLY A 101 6.10 -38.13 -19.80
C GLY A 101 6.75 -36.82 -19.40
N VAL A 102 6.05 -35.72 -19.67
CA VAL A 102 6.38 -34.39 -19.17
C VAL A 102 5.26 -33.93 -18.25
N THR A 103 5.59 -33.59 -17.01
CA THR A 103 4.61 -33.09 -16.03
C THR A 103 4.91 -31.64 -15.75
N LYS A 104 3.93 -30.76 -16.02
CA LYS A 104 3.96 -29.33 -15.68
C LYS A 104 3.09 -29.09 -14.45
N LYS A 105 3.59 -28.34 -13.48
CA LYS A 105 2.82 -27.82 -12.34
C LYS A 105 3.09 -26.33 -12.21
N THR A 106 2.04 -25.52 -12.17
CA THR A 106 2.06 -24.06 -12.00
C THR A 106 1.32 -23.73 -10.71
N ASP A 107 1.92 -22.89 -9.88
CA ASP A 107 1.39 -22.39 -8.61
C ASP A 107 1.58 -20.86 -8.65
N GLY A 108 0.49 -20.10 -8.56
CA GLY A 108 0.48 -18.64 -8.69
C GLY A 108 -0.31 -18.02 -7.56
N LEU A 109 0.24 -16.99 -6.91
CA LEU A 109 -0.42 -16.25 -5.84
C LEU A 109 -0.32 -14.75 -6.15
N ASP A 110 -1.48 -14.13 -6.34
CA ASP A 110 -1.60 -12.68 -6.54
C ASP A 110 -2.10 -12.05 -5.24
N VAL A 111 -1.31 -11.16 -4.65
CA VAL A 111 -1.66 -10.42 -3.44
C VAL A 111 -1.65 -8.93 -3.75
N THR A 112 -2.82 -8.31 -3.75
CA THR A 112 -2.97 -6.85 -3.86
C THR A 112 -3.54 -6.30 -2.56
N GLU A 113 -2.75 -5.48 -1.88
CA GLU A 113 -3.13 -4.79 -0.65
C GLU A 113 -3.24 -3.29 -0.92
N VAL A 114 -4.43 -2.73 -0.65
CA VAL A 114 -4.69 -1.29 -0.73
C VAL A 114 -4.83 -0.76 0.69
N THR A 115 -3.97 0.18 1.05
CA THR A 115 -4.02 0.87 2.35
C THR A 115 -4.26 2.36 2.12
N ASN A 116 -5.16 2.95 2.89
CA ASN A 116 -5.46 4.37 2.81
C ASN A 116 -4.76 5.09 3.96
N SER A 117 -3.90 6.05 3.62
CA SER A 117 -3.27 6.93 4.61
C SER A 117 -4.10 8.19 4.77
N GLY A 118 -4.76 8.31 5.92
CA GLY A 118 -5.58 9.46 6.29
C GLY A 118 -4.79 10.73 6.57
N SER A 119 -5.49 11.88 6.54
CA SER A 119 -4.94 13.12 7.09
C SER A 119 -5.09 13.13 8.61
N LEU A 120 -4.17 13.80 9.31
CA LEU A 120 -4.21 13.98 10.76
C LEU A 120 -4.18 15.48 11.05
N VAL A 121 -5.10 15.98 11.87
CA VAL A 121 -5.07 17.36 12.36
C VAL A 121 -5.19 17.35 13.88
N GLY A 122 -4.14 17.76 14.58
CA GLY A 122 -3.97 17.52 16.00
C GLY A 122 -3.44 18.72 16.77
N SER A 123 -3.98 18.95 17.97
CA SER A 123 -3.37 19.81 19.00
C SER A 123 -3.08 19.01 20.27
N THR A 124 -1.89 19.17 20.86
CA THR A 124 -1.50 18.44 22.09
C THR A 124 -1.83 19.15 23.39
N ASP A 125 -1.90 20.48 23.44
CA ASP A 125 -2.28 21.27 24.62
C ASP A 125 -3.40 22.29 24.35
N GLY A 126 -3.78 22.50 23.08
CA GLY A 126 -4.78 23.48 22.64
C GLY A 126 -6.03 22.86 22.02
N SER A 127 -6.67 23.65 21.16
CA SER A 127 -7.89 23.32 20.43
C SER A 127 -7.66 23.15 18.92
N VAL A 128 -8.56 22.44 18.26
CA VAL A 128 -8.62 22.43 16.79
C VAL A 128 -9.90 23.13 16.36
N THR A 129 -9.78 24.19 15.57
CA THR A 129 -10.92 24.93 15.02
C THR A 129 -10.91 24.83 13.51
N MET A 130 -12.03 24.40 12.91
CA MET A 130 -12.21 24.34 11.46
C MET A 130 -13.40 25.20 11.03
N THR A 131 -13.12 26.21 10.20
CA THR A 131 -14.13 27.15 9.69
C THR A 131 -14.17 27.10 8.18
N ALA A 132 -15.26 26.60 7.62
CA ALA A 132 -15.52 26.61 6.18
C ALA A 132 -16.72 27.49 5.87
N GLY A 133 -16.67 28.26 4.78
CA GLY A 133 -17.82 29.06 4.34
C GLY A 133 -19.03 28.22 3.93
N ASN A 134 -18.82 26.95 3.57
CA ASN A 134 -19.85 26.03 3.10
C ASN A 134 -19.79 24.67 3.82
N LYS A 135 -18.75 23.86 3.58
CA LYS A 135 -18.70 22.48 4.10
C LYS A 135 -17.32 22.11 4.67
N VAL A 136 -17.34 21.39 5.78
CA VAL A 136 -16.20 20.62 6.28
C VAL A 136 -16.48 19.13 6.01
N ALA A 137 -15.57 18.46 5.31
CA ALA A 137 -15.63 17.03 4.98
C ALA A 137 -14.37 16.34 5.50
N ILE A 138 -14.54 15.25 6.24
CA ILE A 138 -13.45 14.47 6.83
C ILE A 138 -13.68 13.02 6.44
N THR A 139 -12.78 12.47 5.63
CA THR A 139 -12.87 11.12 5.09
C THR A 139 -11.61 10.36 5.48
N GLY A 140 -11.78 9.28 6.25
CA GLY A 140 -10.69 8.42 6.71
C GLY A 140 -9.53 9.19 7.35
N SER A 141 -9.83 10.30 8.02
CA SER A 141 -8.87 11.25 8.57
C SER A 141 -9.22 11.52 10.03
N ASP A 142 -8.21 11.81 10.85
CA ASP A 142 -8.36 11.99 12.28
C ASP A 142 -8.19 13.46 12.68
N VAL A 143 -9.04 13.90 13.60
CA VAL A 143 -8.97 15.23 14.21
C VAL A 143 -8.90 15.07 15.72
N LEU A 144 -7.83 15.57 16.33
CA LEU A 144 -7.60 15.45 17.76
C LEU A 144 -7.31 16.81 18.39
N SER A 145 -7.83 17.03 19.59
CA SER A 145 -7.39 18.14 20.42
C SER A 145 -7.27 17.70 21.87
N ALA A 146 -6.50 18.44 22.64
CA ALA A 146 -6.43 18.25 24.08
C ALA A 146 -7.58 18.92 24.82
N THR A 147 -8.05 20.06 24.29
CA THR A 147 -9.02 20.91 24.99
C THR A 147 -10.40 20.95 24.32
N SER A 148 -10.48 21.13 23.00
CA SER A 148 -11.74 21.14 22.23
C SER A 148 -11.52 21.02 20.72
N THR A 149 -12.38 20.26 20.03
CA THR A 149 -12.44 20.09 18.57
C THR A 149 -13.76 20.59 18.01
#